data_AF-A0A7L1TF49-F1
#
_entry.id   AF-A0A7L1TF49-F1
#
_cell.length_a   1.000
_cell.length_b   1.000
_cell.length_c   1.000
_cell.angle_alpha   90.00
_cell.angle_beta   90.00
_cell.angle_gamma   90.00
#
_symmetry.space_group_name_H-M   'P 1'
#
loop_
_entity.id
_entity.type
_entity.pdbx_description
1 polymer ?
#
loop_
_entity_poly.entity_id
_entity_poly.type
_entity_poly.pdbx_seq_one_letter_code
_entity_poly.pdbx_strand_id
1 'polypeptide(L)'
;FTVNFTITNLQYSNSLGNPYSAKFSATARVLTALLNQLFKKSSIHSVYTGCKMMAFRPAQKIEDTGVDAVCTYKTDSAASQFDRVIVYREVSNKTNGITNLGIYSLDRESLYIN
;
A
#
# COMPACT_ATOMS: atom_id res chain seq x y z
N PHE A 1 5.41 9.13 3.85
CA PHE A 1 4.62 9.20 2.60
C PHE A 1 3.42 8.29 2.73
N THR A 2 2.31 8.65 2.09
CA THR A 2 1.10 7.85 1.97
C THR A 2 1.14 7.05 0.67
N VAL A 3 0.51 5.87 0.73
CA VAL A 3 0.27 4.99 -0.41
C VAL A 3 -1.19 4.65 -0.37
N ASN A 4 -1.91 5.02 -1.42
CA ASN A 4 -3.32 4.73 -1.59
C ASN A 4 -3.53 3.96 -2.88
N PHE A 5 -4.37 2.93 -2.86
CA PHE A 5 -4.73 2.14 -4.05
C PHE A 5 -6.03 1.38 -3.79
N THR A 6 -6.60 0.81 -4.84
CA THR A 6 -7.80 -0.02 -4.78
C THR A 6 -7.44 -1.46 -5.10
N ILE A 7 -7.94 -2.38 -4.28
CA ILE A 7 -7.88 -3.83 -4.50
C ILE A 7 -9.20 -4.25 -5.14
N THR A 8 -9.16 -5.00 -6.24
CA THR A 8 -10.33 -5.39 -7.03
C THR A 8 -10.84 -6.81 -6.73
N ASN A 9 -10.12 -7.57 -5.91
CA ASN A 9 -10.50 -8.91 -5.48
C ASN A 9 -10.66 -9.02 -3.95
N LEU A 10 -11.06 -7.92 -3.30
CA LEU A 10 -11.30 -7.86 -1.87
C LEU A 10 -12.57 -7.05 -1.61
N GLN A 11 -13.68 -7.76 -1.38
CA GLN A 11 -14.97 -7.14 -1.11
C GLN A 11 -14.95 -6.35 0.21
N TYR A 12 -15.35 -5.09 0.15
CA TYR A 12 -15.51 -4.27 1.35
C TYR A 12 -16.60 -4.83 2.28
N SER A 13 -16.41 -4.68 3.58
CA SER A 13 -17.38 -5.14 4.60
C SER A 13 -17.23 -4.33 5.87
N ASN A 14 -18.28 -4.25 6.70
CA ASN A 14 -18.24 -3.52 7.98
C ASN A 14 -17.12 -3.98 8.91
N SER A 15 -16.83 -5.29 8.94
CA SER A 15 -15.67 -5.81 9.68
C SER A 15 -14.36 -5.26 9.12
N LEU A 16 -14.20 -5.22 7.79
CA LEU A 16 -13.00 -4.66 7.17
C LEU A 16 -12.88 -3.14 7.38
N GLY A 17 -13.99 -2.41 7.49
CA GLY A 17 -14.00 -1.00 7.85
C GLY A 17 -13.78 -0.71 9.34
N ASN A 18 -13.86 -1.73 10.21
CA ASN A 18 -13.67 -1.57 11.65
C ASN A 18 -12.21 -1.91 12.04
N PRO A 19 -11.40 -0.92 12.48
CA PRO A 19 -9.99 -1.14 12.83
C PRO A 19 -9.76 -2.09 14.02
N TYR A 20 -10.80 -2.36 14.81
CA TYR A 20 -10.75 -3.29 15.94
C TYR A 20 -11.18 -4.71 15.58
N SER A 21 -11.58 -4.97 14.33
CA SER A 21 -12.03 -6.31 13.94
C SER A 21 -10.86 -7.24 13.61
N ALA A 22 -11.08 -8.54 13.80
CA ALA A 22 -10.13 -9.57 13.38
C ALA A 22 -9.86 -9.54 11.86
N LYS A 23 -10.89 -9.24 11.05
CA LYS A 23 -10.75 -9.15 9.58
C LYS A 23 -9.83 -8.00 9.19
N PHE A 24 -10.02 -6.82 9.78
CA PHE A 24 -9.12 -5.67 9.58
C PHE A 24 -7.69 -6.06 9.96
N SER A 25 -7.48 -6.58 11.17
CA SER A 25 -6.14 -6.90 11.68
C SER A 25 -5.43 -7.94 10.80
N ALA A 26 -6.13 -8.99 10.36
CA ALA A 26 -5.56 -10.02 9.49
C ALA A 26 -5.18 -9.45 8.12
N THR A 27 -6.10 -8.74 7.46
CA THR A 27 -5.85 -8.12 6.14
C THR A 27 -4.74 -7.07 6.22
N ALA A 28 -4.75 -6.23 7.26
CA ALA A 28 -3.73 -5.22 7.48
C ALA A 28 -2.33 -5.83 7.64
N ARG A 29 -2.21 -6.93 8.40
CA ARG A 29 -0.94 -7.63 8.57
C ARG A 29 -0.39 -8.17 7.25
N VAL A 30 -1.26 -8.75 6.41
CA VAL A 30 -0.86 -9.27 5.09
C VAL A 30 -0.41 -8.13 4.17
N LEU A 31 -1.21 -7.06 4.04
CA LEU A 31 -0.86 -5.93 3.17
C LEU A 31 0.38 -5.17 3.65
N THR A 32 0.54 -4.95 4.96
CA THR A 32 1.77 -4.39 5.52
C THR A 32 2.97 -5.27 5.18
N ALA A 33 2.87 -6.60 5.28
CA ALA A 33 3.96 -7.50 4.93
C ALA A 33 4.34 -7.41 3.45
N LEU A 34 3.35 -7.38 2.55
CA LEU A 34 3.55 -7.24 1.11
C LEU A 34 4.21 -5.91 0.74
N LEU A 35 3.74 -4.79 1.31
CA LEU A 35 4.34 -3.48 1.08
C LEU A 35 5.76 -3.39 1.66
N ASN A 36 5.98 -3.94 2.85
CA ASN A 36 7.32 -4.03 3.44
C ASN A 36 8.27 -4.82 2.53
N GLN A 37 7.83 -5.94 1.97
CA GLN A 37 8.63 -6.76 1.06
C GLN A 37 8.94 -6.00 -0.24
N LEU A 38 7.94 -5.29 -0.80
CA LEU A 38 8.10 -4.47 -2.00
C LEU A 38 9.17 -3.41 -1.79
N PHE A 39 9.04 -2.57 -0.76
CA PHE A 39 9.94 -1.45 -0.54
C PHE A 39 11.34 -1.89 -0.08
N LYS A 40 11.46 -2.99 0.67
CA LYS A 40 12.79 -3.57 1.01
C LYS A 40 13.54 -4.11 -0.22
N LYS A 41 12.84 -4.38 -1.33
CA LYS A 41 13.44 -4.83 -2.61
C LYS A 41 13.48 -3.72 -3.67
N SER A 42 13.20 -2.48 -3.29
CA SER A 42 13.17 -1.30 -4.16
C SER A 42 14.46 -0.48 -4.04
N SER A 43 14.64 0.53 -4.90
CA SER A 43 15.75 1.48 -4.76
C SER A 43 15.73 2.28 -3.45
N ILE A 44 14.57 2.43 -2.80
CA ILE A 44 14.43 3.20 -1.56
C ILE A 44 14.70 2.39 -0.27
N HIS A 45 15.13 1.13 -0.39
CA HIS A 45 15.28 0.22 0.76
C HIS A 45 16.19 0.76 1.88
N SER A 46 17.20 1.58 1.55
CA SER A 46 18.18 2.12 2.50
C SER A 46 17.59 3.15 3.46
N VAL A 47 16.59 3.91 2.99
CA VAL A 47 15.88 4.93 3.76
C VAL A 47 14.53 4.40 4.28
N TYR A 48 13.94 3.38 3.67
CA TYR A 48 12.66 2.82 4.08
C TYR A 48 12.70 2.19 5.49
N THR A 49 11.68 2.44 6.30
CA THR A 49 11.58 1.91 7.68
C THR A 49 10.39 0.97 7.86
N GLY A 50 9.24 1.25 7.25
CA GLY A 50 8.06 0.38 7.35
C GLY A 50 6.76 1.08 6.94
N CYS A 51 5.71 0.31 6.70
CA CYS A 51 4.35 0.81 6.45
C CYS A 51 3.36 0.40 7.54
N LYS A 52 2.41 1.28 7.83
CA LYS A 52 1.25 1.05 8.69
C LYS A 52 -0.03 1.17 7.85
N MET A 53 -0.90 0.17 7.92
CA MET A 53 -2.24 0.28 7.34
C MET A 53 -3.08 1.22 8.20
N MET A 54 -3.70 2.20 7.57
CA MET A 54 -4.50 3.22 8.23
C MET A 54 -5.99 2.92 8.14
N ALA A 55 -6.47 2.58 6.94
CA ALA A 55 -7.88 2.30 6.72
C ALA A 55 -8.10 1.39 5.51
N PHE A 56 -9.23 0.69 5.55
CA PHE A 56 -9.88 0.13 4.38
C PHE A 56 -11.17 0.91 4.14
N ARG A 57 -11.40 1.31 2.89
CA ARG A 57 -12.53 2.17 2.50
C ARG A 57 -13.38 1.48 1.44
N PRO A 58 -14.68 1.81 1.36
CA PRO A 58 -15.48 1.47 0.19
C PRO A 58 -14.83 2.06 -1.08
N ALA A 59 -14.84 1.29 -2.16
CA ALA A 59 -14.46 1.73 -3.49
C ALA A 59 -15.71 1.85 -4.39
N GLN A 60 -15.52 2.17 -5.67
CA GLN A 60 -16.63 2.40 -6.59
C GLN A 60 -17.48 1.15 -6.81
N LYS A 61 -16.87 -0.03 -6.81
CA LYS A 61 -17.54 -1.33 -6.89
C LYS A 61 -17.61 -1.99 -5.53
N ILE A 62 -18.65 -2.80 -5.32
CA ILE A 62 -18.87 -3.54 -4.07
C ILE A 62 -17.77 -4.57 -3.82
N GLU A 63 -17.26 -5.22 -4.89
CA GLU A 63 -16.15 -6.19 -4.83
C GLU A 63 -14.78 -5.56 -4.57
N ASP A 64 -14.69 -4.23 -4.61
CA ASP A 64 -13.45 -3.50 -4.48
C ASP A 64 -13.28 -2.93 -3.06
N THR A 65 -12.03 -2.76 -2.63
CA THR A 65 -11.68 -2.08 -1.38
C THR A 65 -10.54 -1.08 -1.62
N GLY A 66 -10.78 0.17 -1.22
CA GLY A 66 -9.72 1.18 -1.12
C GLY A 66 -8.82 0.91 0.09
N VAL A 67 -7.52 1.10 -0.09
CA VAL A 67 -6.49 0.91 0.94
C VAL A 67 -5.78 2.23 1.18
N ASP A 68 -5.66 2.61 2.44
CA ASP A 68 -4.82 3.74 2.86
C ASP A 68 -3.68 3.23 3.75
N ALA A 69 -2.45 3.53 3.35
CA ALA A 69 -1.26 3.18 4.10
C ALA A 69 -0.34 4.38 4.29
N VAL A 70 0.34 4.44 5.43
CA VAL A 70 1.41 5.41 5.70
C VAL A 70 2.72 4.66 5.83
N CYS A 71 3.69 5.02 5.00
CA CYS A 71 5.02 4.46 4.97
C CYS A 71 6.05 5.50 5.46
N THR A 72 6.94 5.04 6.33
CA THR A 72 7.96 5.86 6.99
C THR A 72 9.32 5.59 6.37
N TYR A 73 10.13 6.64 6.25
CA TYR A 73 11.50 6.59 5.80
C TYR A 73 12.38 7.49 6.68
N LYS A 74 13.69 7.23 6.71
CA LYS A 74 14.69 8.00 7.45
C LYS A 74 14.90 9.36 6.80
N THR A 75 14.90 10.41 7.61
CA THR A 75 15.06 11.81 7.18
C THR A 75 16.47 12.38 7.44
N ASP A 76 17.37 11.60 8.05
CA ASP A 76 18.62 12.11 8.64
C ASP A 76 19.80 12.28 7.66
N SER A 77 19.58 12.23 6.34
CA SER A 77 20.64 12.53 5.38
C SER A 77 20.24 13.68 4.46
N ALA A 78 21.21 14.56 4.15
CA ALA A 78 21.07 15.60 3.12
C ALA A 78 20.73 15.04 1.72
N ALA A 79 20.73 13.70 1.55
CA ALA A 79 20.41 12.97 0.34
C ALA A 79 19.03 12.29 0.35
N SER A 80 18.28 12.30 1.47
CA SER A 80 16.98 11.60 1.57
C SER A 80 15.80 12.47 1.12
N GLN A 81 15.90 13.10 -0.05
CA GLN A 81 14.77 13.83 -0.60
C GLN A 81 13.74 12.81 -1.09
N PHE A 82 12.58 12.77 -0.43
CA PHE A 82 11.48 11.93 -0.87
C PHE A 82 11.05 12.34 -2.28
N ASP A 83 11.15 11.40 -3.21
CA ASP A 83 10.66 11.58 -4.58
C ASP A 83 9.47 10.65 -4.83
N ARG A 84 8.29 11.26 -4.90
CA ARG A 84 7.03 10.57 -5.22
C ARG A 84 7.08 9.81 -6.55
N VAL A 85 7.82 10.32 -7.54
CA VAL A 85 7.92 9.70 -8.88
C VAL A 85 8.76 8.44 -8.79
N ILE A 86 9.86 8.46 -8.03
CA ILE A 86 10.66 7.25 -7.77
C ILE A 86 9.79 6.21 -7.08
N VAL A 87 9.10 6.57 -6.00
CA VAL A 87 8.27 5.65 -5.23
C VAL A 87 7.14 5.06 -6.08
N TYR A 88 6.47 5.89 -6.88
CA TYR A 88 5.44 5.44 -7.82
C TYR A 88 6.00 4.42 -8.82
N ARG A 89 7.17 4.70 -9.42
CA ARG A 89 7.82 3.78 -10.37
C ARG A 89 8.23 2.47 -9.71
N GLU A 90 8.75 2.50 -8.49
CA GLU A 90 9.08 1.30 -7.73
C GLU A 90 7.85 0.44 -7.49
N VAL A 91 6.74 1.03 -7.03
CA VAL A 91 5.48 0.31 -6.84
C VAL A 91 5.00 -0.26 -8.17
N SER A 92 4.90 0.55 -9.22
CA SER A 92 4.46 0.12 -10.55
C SER A 92 5.28 -1.07 -11.07
N ASN A 93 6.61 -0.96 -11.04
CA ASN A 93 7.49 -2.03 -11.55
C ASN A 93 7.39 -3.31 -10.72
N LYS A 94 7.27 -3.20 -9.40
CA LYS A 94 7.17 -4.37 -8.50
C LYS A 94 5.78 -5.00 -8.45
N THR A 95 4.76 -4.33 -8.97
CA THR A 95 3.36 -4.80 -8.99
C THR A 95 2.85 -5.12 -10.40
N ASN A 96 3.75 -5.39 -11.34
CA ASN A 96 3.42 -5.67 -12.74
C ASN A 96 2.54 -4.57 -13.36
N GLY A 97 2.98 -3.32 -13.22
CA GLY A 97 2.23 -2.16 -13.68
C GLY A 97 0.97 -1.88 -12.87
N ILE A 98 1.03 -2.07 -11.53
CA ILE A 98 -0.09 -1.77 -10.60
C ILE A 98 -1.27 -2.71 -10.83
N THR A 99 -1.02 -3.96 -11.19
CA THR A 99 -2.08 -4.96 -11.41
C THR A 99 -2.08 -6.06 -10.36
N ASN A 100 -0.93 -6.32 -9.72
CA ASN A 100 -0.81 -7.40 -8.75
C ASN A 100 0.09 -7.03 -7.56
N LEU A 101 -0.38 -7.30 -6.35
CA LEU A 101 0.42 -7.27 -5.13
C LEU A 101 0.19 -8.57 -4.35
N GLY A 102 0.98 -9.59 -4.67
CA GLY A 102 0.85 -10.92 -4.07
C GLY A 102 -0.49 -11.56 -4.45
N ILE A 103 -1.34 -11.79 -3.45
CA ILE A 103 -2.68 -12.38 -3.65
C ILE A 103 -3.74 -11.34 -4.08
N TYR A 104 -3.38 -10.05 -4.09
CA TYR A 104 -4.32 -8.98 -4.38
C TYR A 104 -4.18 -8.49 -5.82
N SER A 105 -5.32 -8.42 -6.51
CA SER A 105 -5.45 -7.72 -7.80
C SER A 105 -5.70 -6.25 -7.52
N LEU A 106 -5.01 -5.39 -8.27
CA LEU A 106 -5.07 -3.93 -8.07
C LEU A 106 -5.74 -3.25 -9.25
N ASP A 107 -6.44 -2.15 -8.97
CA ASP A 107 -6.85 -1.21 -10.01
C ASP A 107 -5.65 -0.34 -10.42
N ARG A 108 -5.26 -0.45 -11.69
CA ARG A 108 -4.08 0.20 -12.25
C ARG A 108 -4.10 1.71 -12.13
N GLU A 109 -5.29 2.31 -12.18
CA GLU A 109 -5.44 3.78 -12.19
C GLU A 109 -5.60 4.36 -10.77
N SER A 110 -5.71 3.50 -9.77
CA SER A 110 -6.03 3.90 -8.39
C SER A 110 -4.81 4.27 -7.53
N LEU A 111 -3.59 3.95 -7.98
CA LEU A 111 -2.38 4.19 -7.17
C LEU A 111 -2.10 5.68 -7.03
N TYR A 112 -1.98 6.12 -5.79
CA TYR A 112 -1.60 7.49 -5.44
C TYR A 112 -0.53 7.48 -4.34
N ILE A 113 0.50 8.31 -4.54
CA ILE A 113 1.65 8.46 -3.63
C ILE A 113 1.78 9.93 -3.24
N ASN A 114 1.87 10.22 -1.94
CA ASN A 114 2.04 11.58 -1.41
C ASN A 114 2.98 11.67 -0.21
#